data_AF-A0A432SN78-F1
#
_entry.id   AF-A0A432SN78-F1
#
_cell.length_a   1.000
_cell.length_b   1.000
_cell.length_c   1.000
_cell.angle_alpha   90.00
_cell.angle_beta   90.00
_cell.angle_gamma   90.00
#
_symmetry.space_group_name_H-M   'P 1'
#
loop_
_entity.id
_entity.type
_entity.pdbx_description
1 polymer ?
#
loop_
_entity_poly.entity_id
_entity_poly.type
_entity_poly.pdbx_seq_one_letter_code
_entity_poly.pdbx_strand_id
1 'polypeptide(L)'
;VNKRVLESICKSGGFDAFPFSRRAILEQIDNIIETAKHASNAKKNALGSLFGDDAEVTTVALELQHSPEYGLKEILEFEKETLGFYVSGHPLDDYREAMEALEYTLSSDIENIADGSTAIFIGKVEEITKKISKKGNSFGIVNLMDFHGNIEMMLFSDKLEQLSAMPLDEPVAFKVKITHTEMFTRMSVLKIFTLKEVKKESKKVKTTIAEKPLEPLVLSIRLSHDTQKLEQLYQLIRRHPGRRPLKLIIISKLQNVVLESAIGVEGNIVEALAQFDDVDIV
;
A
#
# COMPACT_ATOMS: atom_id res chain seq x y z
N VAL A 1 -12.65 -22.73 -23.73
CA VAL A 1 -11.56 -22.26 -22.84
C VAL A 1 -10.32 -23.07 -23.16
N ASN A 2 -9.14 -22.44 -23.26
CA ASN A 2 -7.90 -23.17 -23.52
C ASN A 2 -7.30 -23.70 -22.19
N LYS A 3 -6.39 -24.69 -22.27
CA LYS A 3 -5.73 -25.26 -21.09
C LYS A 3 -5.04 -24.20 -20.25
N ARG A 4 -4.32 -23.27 -20.91
CA ARG A 4 -3.59 -22.19 -20.24
C ARG A 4 -4.48 -21.29 -19.37
N VAL A 5 -5.70 -20.98 -19.82
CA VAL A 5 -6.65 -20.18 -19.04
C VAL A 5 -7.18 -20.97 -17.84
N LEU A 6 -7.44 -22.28 -17.99
CA LEU A 6 -7.86 -23.12 -16.86
C LEU A 6 -6.76 -23.22 -15.79
N GLU A 7 -5.50 -23.36 -16.20
CA GLU A 7 -4.34 -23.32 -15.30
C GLU A 7 -4.25 -21.98 -14.57
N SER A 8 -4.40 -20.86 -15.29
CA SER A 8 -4.39 -19.52 -14.68
C SER A 8 -5.53 -19.33 -13.68
N ILE A 9 -6.74 -19.79 -13.98
CA ILE A 9 -7.90 -19.72 -13.06
C ILE A 9 -7.65 -20.57 -11.81
N CYS A 10 -7.07 -21.76 -11.97
CA CYS A 10 -6.73 -22.61 -10.84
C CYS A 10 -5.66 -21.96 -9.95
N LYS A 11 -4.60 -21.43 -10.56
CA LYS A 11 -3.50 -20.74 -9.88
C LYS A 11 -3.98 -19.50 -9.12
N SER A 12 -4.95 -18.76 -9.68
CA SER A 12 -5.53 -17.56 -9.06
C SER A 12 -6.60 -17.87 -8.00
N GLY A 13 -6.83 -19.14 -7.66
CA GLY A 13 -7.82 -19.55 -6.65
C GLY A 13 -9.28 -19.61 -7.15
N GLY A 14 -9.53 -19.49 -8.46
CA GLY A 14 -10.88 -19.55 -9.01
C GLY A 14 -11.57 -20.92 -8.87
N PHE A 15 -10.80 -21.96 -8.52
CA PHE A 15 -11.29 -23.31 -8.26
C PHE A 15 -11.25 -23.70 -6.78
N ASP A 16 -10.96 -22.78 -5.86
CA ASP A 16 -10.88 -23.05 -4.43
C ASP A 16 -12.23 -23.43 -3.80
N ALA A 17 -13.34 -23.18 -4.50
CA ALA A 17 -14.68 -23.64 -4.09
C ALA A 17 -14.90 -25.15 -4.30
N PHE A 18 -14.05 -25.82 -5.09
CA PHE A 18 -14.12 -27.27 -5.28
C PHE A 18 -13.36 -28.00 -4.17
N PRO A 19 -13.76 -29.24 -3.81
CA PRO A 19 -13.15 -29.99 -2.73
C PRO A 19 -11.79 -30.61 -3.12
N PHE A 20 -11.02 -29.96 -3.99
CA PHE A 20 -9.73 -30.43 -4.47
C PHE A 20 -8.69 -29.34 -4.31
N SER A 21 -7.47 -29.72 -3.92
CA SER A 21 -6.35 -28.79 -3.86
C SER A 21 -5.99 -28.26 -5.25
N ARG A 22 -5.37 -27.07 -5.31
CA ARG A 22 -4.89 -26.51 -6.57
C ARG A 22 -3.91 -27.48 -7.25
N ARG A 23 -3.09 -28.16 -6.45
CA ARG A 23 -2.17 -29.20 -6.92
C ARG A 23 -2.90 -30.36 -7.59
N ALA A 24 -3.93 -30.91 -6.95
CA ALA A 24 -4.69 -32.03 -7.51
C ALA A 24 -5.30 -31.67 -8.87
N ILE A 25 -5.85 -30.46 -8.99
CA ILE A 25 -6.45 -29.97 -10.23
C ILE A 25 -5.38 -29.75 -11.32
N LEU A 26 -4.27 -29.08 -10.99
CA LEU A 26 -3.21 -28.79 -11.97
C LEU A 26 -2.50 -30.05 -12.47
N GLU A 27 -2.22 -31.01 -11.59
CA GLU A 27 -1.59 -32.29 -11.96
C GLU A 27 -2.47 -33.14 -12.89
N GLN A 28 -3.79 -33.03 -12.76
CA GLN A 28 -4.77 -33.84 -13.50
C GLN A 28 -5.55 -33.05 -14.56
N ILE A 29 -5.12 -31.83 -14.88
CA ILE A 29 -5.87 -30.91 -15.76
C ILE A 29 -6.08 -31.48 -17.16
N ASP A 30 -5.13 -32.26 -17.68
CA ASP A 30 -5.25 -32.93 -18.98
C ASP A 30 -6.37 -33.98 -18.97
N ASN A 31 -6.43 -34.79 -17.90
CA ASN A 31 -7.48 -35.78 -17.71
C ASN A 31 -8.86 -35.11 -17.58
N ILE A 32 -8.95 -33.99 -16.84
CA ILE A 32 -10.18 -33.19 -16.73
C ILE A 32 -10.63 -32.71 -18.11
N ILE A 33 -9.72 -32.16 -18.92
CA ILE A 33 -10.02 -31.65 -20.25
C ILE A 33 -10.44 -32.78 -21.20
N GLU A 34 -9.76 -33.92 -21.16
CA GLU A 34 -10.10 -35.10 -21.97
C GLU A 34 -11.47 -35.65 -21.62
N THR A 35 -11.74 -35.85 -20.32
CA THR A 35 -13.03 -36.32 -19.82
C THR A 35 -14.16 -35.36 -20.19
N ALA A 36 -13.95 -34.05 -20.08
CA ALA A 36 -14.92 -33.04 -20.51
C ALA A 36 -15.20 -33.09 -22.02
N LYS A 37 -14.18 -33.35 -22.85
CA LYS A 37 -14.36 -33.55 -24.30
C LYS A 37 -15.17 -34.81 -24.60
N HIS A 38 -14.87 -35.93 -23.92
CA HIS A 38 -15.63 -37.16 -24.06
C HIS A 38 -17.09 -36.97 -23.68
N ALA A 39 -17.38 -36.33 -22.54
CA ALA A 39 -18.74 -36.02 -22.11
C ALA A 39 -19.46 -35.12 -23.12
N SER A 40 -18.79 -34.09 -23.66
CA SER A 40 -19.39 -33.21 -24.67
C SER A 40 -19.70 -33.95 -25.98
N ASN A 41 -18.84 -34.87 -26.40
CA ASN A 41 -19.06 -35.66 -27.61
C ASN A 41 -20.17 -36.70 -27.40
N ALA A 42 -20.20 -37.37 -26.25
CA ALA A 42 -21.28 -38.27 -25.87
C ALA A 42 -22.65 -37.56 -25.90
N LYS A 43 -22.73 -36.35 -25.31
CA LYS A 43 -23.94 -35.51 -25.35
C LYS A 43 -24.36 -35.11 -26.78
N LYS A 44 -23.39 -34.75 -27.64
CA LYS A 44 -23.68 -34.43 -29.06
C LYS A 44 -24.20 -35.64 -29.83
N ASN A 45 -23.64 -36.83 -29.60
CA ASN A 45 -24.07 -38.06 -30.25
C ASN A 45 -25.45 -38.51 -29.73
N ALA A 46 -25.72 -38.30 -28.43
CA ALA A 46 -26.99 -38.60 -27.79
C ALA A 46 -28.14 -37.75 -28.36
N LEU A 47 -27.91 -36.47 -28.69
CA LEU A 47 -28.91 -35.56 -29.29
C LEU A 47 -29.46 -36.04 -30.66
N GLY A 48 -28.82 -37.00 -31.32
CA GLY A 48 -29.29 -37.64 -32.57
C GLY A 48 -29.77 -39.09 -32.39
N SER A 49 -29.80 -39.61 -31.17
CA SER A 49 -30.13 -41.00 -30.86
C SER A 49 -31.48 -41.10 -30.14
N LEU A 50 -32.24 -42.17 -30.41
CA LEU A 50 -33.54 -42.44 -29.80
C LEU A 50 -33.47 -42.61 -28.26
N PHE A 51 -32.27 -42.85 -27.73
CA PHE A 51 -31.95 -43.00 -26.30
C PHE A 51 -31.21 -41.77 -25.71
N GLY A 52 -31.29 -40.62 -26.38
CA GLY A 52 -30.56 -39.42 -25.98
C GLY A 52 -30.96 -38.81 -24.63
N ASP A 53 -32.10 -39.24 -24.09
CA ASP A 53 -32.65 -38.80 -22.80
C ASP A 53 -32.21 -39.70 -21.63
N ASP A 54 -31.42 -40.74 -21.89
CA ASP A 54 -30.93 -41.66 -20.86
C ASP A 54 -29.66 -41.10 -20.19
N ALA A 55 -29.74 -40.84 -18.88
CA ALA A 55 -28.68 -40.18 -18.10
C ALA A 55 -27.42 -41.05 -17.97
N GLU A 56 -27.55 -42.37 -18.03
CA GLU A 56 -26.42 -43.31 -17.98
C GLU A 56 -25.56 -43.29 -19.25
N VAL A 57 -26.13 -42.92 -20.40
CA VAL A 57 -25.42 -42.85 -21.69
C VAL A 57 -24.64 -41.53 -21.85
N THR A 58 -25.04 -40.49 -21.09
CA THR A 58 -24.54 -39.12 -21.27
C THR A 58 -23.60 -38.65 -20.15
N THR A 59 -23.50 -39.39 -19.04
CA THR A 59 -22.64 -39.02 -17.91
C THR A 59 -21.30 -39.76 -17.96
N VAL A 60 -20.21 -39.00 -17.98
CA VAL A 60 -18.86 -39.54 -17.83
C VAL A 60 -18.39 -39.23 -16.42
N ALA A 61 -18.10 -40.27 -15.64
CA ALA A 61 -17.55 -40.12 -14.29
C ALA A 61 -16.11 -39.60 -14.37
N LEU A 62 -15.82 -38.52 -13.65
CA LEU A 62 -14.48 -37.98 -13.47
C LEU A 62 -14.03 -38.30 -12.05
N GLU A 63 -13.05 -39.18 -11.91
CA GLU A 63 -12.41 -39.45 -10.62
C GLU A 63 -11.06 -38.76 -10.57
N LEU A 64 -10.89 -37.87 -9.59
CA LEU A 64 -9.64 -37.15 -9.35
C LEU A 64 -8.95 -37.68 -8.09
N GLN A 65 -7.65 -37.92 -8.19
CA GLN A 65 -6.82 -38.25 -7.04
C GLN A 65 -6.58 -37.00 -6.20
N HIS A 66 -6.60 -37.15 -4.87
CA HIS A 66 -6.23 -36.07 -3.97
C HIS A 66 -4.71 -35.93 -3.89
N SER A 67 -4.23 -34.69 -3.96
CA SER A 67 -2.85 -34.30 -3.72
C SER A 67 -2.80 -33.28 -2.57
N PRO A 68 -1.72 -33.23 -1.77
CA PRO A 68 -1.57 -32.19 -0.76
C PRO A 68 -1.54 -30.80 -1.41
N GLU A 69 -1.96 -29.78 -0.67
CA GLU A 69 -1.89 -28.41 -1.17
C GLU A 69 -0.44 -27.92 -1.31
N TYR A 70 -0.22 -26.95 -2.20
CA TYR A 70 1.07 -26.27 -2.33
C TYR A 70 1.49 -25.56 -1.05
N GLY A 71 2.80 -25.37 -0.87
CA GLY A 71 3.30 -24.52 0.21
C GLY A 71 2.83 -23.07 0.03
N LEU A 72 2.70 -22.32 1.14
CA LEU A 72 2.25 -20.92 1.08
C LEU A 72 3.09 -20.08 0.12
N LYS A 73 4.42 -20.29 0.09
CA LYS A 73 5.32 -19.58 -0.84
C LYS A 73 4.96 -19.82 -2.31
N GLU A 74 4.70 -21.07 -2.69
CA GLU A 74 4.33 -21.43 -4.06
C GLU A 74 2.96 -20.84 -4.43
N ILE A 75 2.01 -20.87 -3.49
CA ILE A 75 0.69 -20.23 -3.64
C ILE A 75 0.85 -18.73 -3.91
N LEU A 76 1.67 -18.04 -3.13
CA LEU A 76 1.94 -16.62 -3.29
C LEU A 76 2.62 -16.32 -4.65
N GLU A 77 3.53 -17.18 -5.10
CA GLU A 77 4.13 -17.07 -6.44
C GLU A 77 3.09 -17.23 -7.56
N PHE A 78 2.15 -18.18 -7.43
CA PHE A 78 1.05 -18.33 -8.38
C PHE A 78 0.11 -17.13 -8.42
N GLU A 79 -0.22 -16.56 -7.26
CA GLU A 79 -1.01 -15.33 -7.16
C GLU A 79 -0.28 -14.15 -7.80
N LYS A 80 1.01 -13.99 -7.53
CA LYS A 80 1.81 -12.94 -8.17
C LYS A 80 1.89 -13.10 -9.69
N GLU A 81 2.07 -14.33 -10.19
CA GLU A 81 2.13 -14.61 -11.63
C GLU A 81 0.79 -14.34 -12.34
N THR A 82 -0.33 -14.68 -11.69
CA THR A 82 -1.66 -14.64 -12.33
C THR A 82 -2.45 -13.37 -12.06
N LEU A 83 -2.43 -12.87 -10.82
CA LEU A 83 -3.16 -11.69 -10.37
C LEU A 83 -2.28 -10.44 -10.37
N GLY A 84 -0.95 -10.60 -10.22
CA GLY A 84 -0.01 -9.48 -10.09
C GLY A 84 0.16 -8.96 -8.66
N PHE A 85 -0.62 -9.48 -7.71
CA PHE A 85 -0.58 -9.13 -6.29
C PHE A 85 -0.88 -10.37 -5.43
N TYR A 86 -0.52 -10.30 -4.15
CA TYR A 86 -0.74 -11.37 -3.18
C TYR A 86 -2.08 -11.20 -2.49
N VAL A 87 -2.86 -12.27 -2.36
CA VAL A 87 -4.20 -12.26 -1.74
C VAL A 87 -4.21 -13.11 -0.47
N SER A 88 -3.60 -14.30 -0.52
CA SER A 88 -3.66 -15.25 0.59
C SER A 88 -2.71 -14.92 1.75
N GLY A 89 -1.77 -13.99 1.56
CA GLY A 89 -0.80 -13.58 2.58
C GLY A 89 0.23 -12.59 2.05
N HIS A 90 1.21 -12.23 2.88
CA HIS A 90 2.31 -11.35 2.48
C HIS A 90 3.64 -12.13 2.45
N PRO A 91 4.51 -11.93 1.44
CA PRO A 91 5.83 -12.57 1.41
C PRO A 91 6.77 -12.17 2.57
N LEU A 92 6.35 -11.20 3.40
CA LEU A 92 7.08 -10.75 4.58
C LEU A 92 6.54 -11.37 5.88
N ASP A 93 5.48 -12.18 5.81
CA ASP A 93 4.83 -12.74 7.00
C ASP A 93 5.77 -13.63 7.82
N ASP A 94 6.59 -14.45 7.15
CA ASP A 94 7.63 -15.26 7.79
C ASP A 94 8.67 -14.42 8.56
N TYR A 95 8.79 -13.13 8.21
CA TYR A 95 9.73 -12.19 8.79
C TYR A 95 9.07 -11.16 9.70
N ARG A 96 7.75 -11.24 9.91
CA ARG A 96 6.98 -10.23 10.65
C ARG A 96 7.50 -10.04 12.08
N GLU A 97 7.70 -11.12 12.83
CA GLU A 97 8.25 -11.06 14.20
C GLU A 97 9.66 -10.45 14.23
N ALA A 98 10.49 -10.80 13.24
CA ALA A 98 11.84 -10.28 13.14
C ALA A 98 11.85 -8.78 12.79
N MET A 99 10.88 -8.32 12.00
CA MET A 99 10.70 -6.93 11.59
C MET A 99 10.08 -6.08 12.71
N GLU A 100 9.09 -6.60 13.45
CA GLU A 100 8.47 -5.92 14.60
C GLU A 100 9.50 -5.57 15.70
N ALA A 101 10.57 -6.35 15.81
CA ALA A 101 11.68 -6.07 16.72
C ALA A 101 12.65 -4.97 16.22
N LEU A 102 12.42 -4.39 15.04
CA LEU A 102 13.26 -3.36 14.41
C LEU A 102 12.53 -2.02 14.37
N GLU A 103 13.27 -0.93 14.54
CA GLU A 103 12.77 0.41 14.24
C GLU A 103 12.91 0.66 12.73
N TYR A 104 11.80 0.59 12.01
CA TYR A 104 11.71 0.91 10.59
C TYR A 104 10.48 1.79 10.30
N THR A 105 10.45 2.39 9.12
CA THR A 105 9.38 3.27 8.68
C THR A 105 8.58 2.58 7.58
N LEU A 106 7.26 2.69 7.66
CA LEU A 106 6.34 2.16 6.66
C LEU A 106 6.24 3.12 5.46
N SER A 107 5.87 2.58 4.31
CA SER A 107 5.64 3.33 3.07
C SER A 107 4.58 4.42 3.27
N SER A 108 3.53 4.16 4.05
CA SER A 108 2.48 5.15 4.35
C SER A 108 2.97 6.39 5.08
N ASP A 109 4.09 6.29 5.81
CA ASP A 109 4.62 7.41 6.60
C ASP A 109 5.61 8.28 5.84
N ILE A 110 5.90 7.98 4.57
CA ILE A 110 6.87 8.71 3.75
C ILE A 110 6.61 10.22 3.76
N GLU A 111 5.35 10.62 3.60
CA GLU A 111 4.94 12.03 3.56
C GLU A 111 5.05 12.71 4.92
N ASN A 112 4.96 11.94 6.00
CA ASN A 112 5.03 12.42 7.37
C ASN A 112 6.48 12.56 7.87
N ILE A 113 7.51 12.19 7.09
CA ILE A 113 8.91 12.29 7.54
C ILE A 113 9.43 13.69 7.31
N ALA A 114 10.15 14.27 8.28
CA ALA A 114 10.69 15.62 8.14
C ALA A 114 11.77 15.74 7.06
N ASP A 115 11.78 16.88 6.37
CA ASP A 115 12.77 17.15 5.33
C ASP A 115 14.21 17.03 5.85
N GLY A 116 15.08 16.41 5.05
CA GLY A 116 16.46 16.14 5.40
C GLY A 116 16.68 14.99 6.40
N SER A 117 15.61 14.39 6.93
CA SER A 117 15.70 13.26 7.85
C SER A 117 16.09 11.96 7.14
N THR A 118 16.56 11.00 7.93
CA THR A 118 16.85 9.65 7.45
C THR A 118 15.82 8.67 7.99
N ALA A 119 15.33 7.79 7.13
CA ALA A 119 14.42 6.71 7.45
C ALA A 119 15.01 5.36 7.02
N ILE A 120 14.52 4.27 7.61
CA ILE A 120 14.87 2.91 7.21
C ILE A 120 13.60 2.24 6.69
N PHE A 121 13.59 1.84 5.43
CA PHE A 121 12.53 1.03 4.85
C PHE A 121 12.98 -0.41 4.77
N ILE A 122 12.10 -1.35 5.10
CA ILE A 122 12.37 -2.79 5.04
C ILE A 122 11.27 -3.44 4.22
N GLY A 123 11.66 -4.23 3.23
CA GLY A 123 10.69 -4.88 2.35
C GLY A 123 11.32 -5.90 1.42
N LYS A 124 10.48 -6.54 0.60
CA LYS A 124 10.93 -7.47 -0.44
C LYS A 124 11.17 -6.70 -1.74
N VAL A 125 12.29 -6.97 -2.41
CA VAL A 125 12.57 -6.40 -3.72
C VAL A 125 11.75 -7.16 -4.77
N GLU A 126 10.81 -6.47 -5.42
CA GLU A 126 9.99 -7.08 -6.48
C GLU A 126 10.67 -7.01 -7.83
N GLU A 127 11.26 -5.87 -8.16
CA GLU A 127 11.82 -5.61 -9.49
C GLU A 127 13.02 -4.68 -9.42
N ILE A 128 14.02 -4.94 -10.28
CA ILE A 128 15.19 -4.09 -10.46
C ILE A 128 15.33 -3.75 -11.95
N THR A 129 15.04 -2.51 -12.31
CA THR A 129 15.22 -2.00 -13.68
C THR A 129 16.55 -1.26 -13.80
N LYS A 130 17.51 -1.82 -14.56
CA LYS A 130 18.80 -1.16 -14.83
C LYS A 130 18.68 -0.19 -16.02
N LYS A 131 19.14 1.05 -15.86
CA LYS A 131 19.14 2.11 -16.88
C LYS A 131 20.51 2.77 -16.96
N ILE A 132 20.73 3.52 -18.03
CA ILE A 132 21.94 4.32 -18.26
C ILE A 132 21.52 5.79 -18.33
N SER A 133 22.17 6.63 -17.52
CA SER A 133 21.93 8.07 -17.53
C SER A 133 22.51 8.73 -18.78
N LYS A 134 22.06 9.95 -19.09
CA LYS A 134 22.61 10.76 -20.20
C LYS A 134 24.11 11.01 -20.09
N LYS A 135 24.69 10.88 -18.88
CA LYS A 135 26.12 11.05 -18.60
C LYS A 135 26.92 9.73 -18.68
N GLY A 136 26.29 8.63 -19.10
CA GLY A 136 26.94 7.31 -19.23
C GLY A 136 26.95 6.48 -17.95
N ASN A 137 26.64 7.06 -16.79
CA ASN A 137 26.58 6.31 -15.53
C ASN A 137 25.35 5.42 -15.49
N SER A 138 25.53 4.14 -15.11
CA SER A 138 24.40 3.23 -14.85
C SER A 138 23.70 3.59 -13.54
N PHE A 139 22.38 3.41 -13.51
CA PHE A 139 21.57 3.50 -12.31
C PHE A 139 20.49 2.43 -12.35
N GLY A 140 20.00 2.00 -11.20
CA GLY A 140 18.89 1.08 -11.08
C GLY A 140 17.68 1.77 -10.45
N ILE A 141 16.49 1.40 -10.90
CA ILE A 141 15.25 1.68 -10.20
C ILE A 141 14.83 0.37 -9.54
N VAL A 142 14.64 0.39 -8.23
CA VAL A 142 14.27 -0.76 -7.42
C VAL A 142 12.88 -0.54 -6.85
N ASN A 143 12.00 -1.51 -7.06
CA ASN A 143 10.68 -1.54 -6.47
C ASN A 143 10.73 -2.39 -5.20
N LEU A 144 10.54 -1.75 -4.05
CA LEU A 144 10.52 -2.38 -2.74
C LEU A 144 9.07 -2.48 -2.24
N MET A 145 8.59 -3.68 -1.99
CA MET A 145 7.28 -3.93 -1.38
C MET A 145 7.39 -4.05 0.14
N ASP A 146 6.63 -3.24 0.86
CA ASP A 146 6.36 -3.39 2.29
C ASP A 146 4.92 -3.83 2.55
N PHE A 147 4.51 -3.92 3.83
CA PHE A 147 3.16 -4.34 4.21
C PHE A 147 2.03 -3.39 3.76
N HIS A 148 2.34 -2.13 3.47
CA HIS A 148 1.38 -1.06 3.16
C HIS A 148 1.40 -0.64 1.68
N GLY A 149 2.45 -0.98 0.94
CA GLY A 149 2.57 -0.63 -0.47
C GLY A 149 3.96 -0.81 -1.05
N ASN A 150 4.14 -0.22 -2.23
CA ASN A 150 5.39 -0.28 -2.99
C ASN A 150 6.10 1.07 -2.95
N ILE A 151 7.42 1.04 -2.75
CA ILE A 151 8.30 2.19 -2.74
C ILE A 151 9.30 2.04 -3.88
N GLU A 152 9.33 3.00 -4.80
CA GLU A 152 10.35 3.06 -5.84
C GLU A 152 11.58 3.84 -5.35
N MET A 153 12.76 3.25 -5.46
CA MET A 153 14.02 3.87 -5.08
C MET A 153 15.05 3.83 -6.21
N MET A 154 15.75 4.95 -6.40
CA MET A 154 16.86 5.02 -7.34
C MET A 154 18.18 4.66 -6.65
N LEU A 155 18.89 3.68 -7.21
CA LEU A 155 20.23 3.27 -6.80
C LEU A 155 21.27 3.67 -7.85
N PHE A 156 22.39 4.24 -7.39
CA PHE A 156 23.58 4.41 -8.23
C PHE A 156 24.35 3.09 -8.39
N SER A 157 25.23 3.00 -9.38
CA SER A 157 25.99 1.78 -9.74
C SER A 157 26.51 1.00 -8.52
N ASP A 158 27.23 1.65 -7.61
CA ASP A 158 27.85 1.00 -6.45
C ASP A 158 26.82 0.27 -5.56
N LYS A 159 25.65 0.88 -5.38
CA LYS A 159 24.56 0.31 -4.56
C LYS A 159 23.75 -0.73 -5.33
N LEU A 160 23.61 -0.56 -6.64
CA LEU A 160 22.97 -1.52 -7.51
C LEU A 160 23.77 -2.84 -7.56
N GLU A 161 25.09 -2.75 -7.64
CA GLU A 161 25.99 -3.92 -7.58
C GLU A 161 25.92 -4.59 -6.20
N GLN A 162 25.95 -3.80 -5.13
CA GLN A 162 25.77 -4.30 -3.76
C GLN A 162 24.45 -5.08 -3.60
N LEU A 163 23.34 -4.52 -4.09
CA LEU A 163 22.04 -5.18 -4.02
C LEU A 163 21.98 -6.45 -4.90
N SER A 164 22.59 -6.41 -6.08
CA SER A 164 22.63 -7.56 -7.00
C SER A 164 23.41 -8.74 -6.43
N ALA A 165 24.30 -8.50 -5.47
CA ALA A 165 25.06 -9.54 -4.78
C ALA A 165 24.34 -10.11 -3.54
N MET A 166 23.21 -9.52 -3.12
CA MET A 166 22.42 -9.96 -1.98
C MET A 166 21.32 -10.96 -2.39
N PRO A 167 20.89 -11.85 -1.47
CA PRO A 167 19.76 -12.73 -1.73
C PRO A 167 18.46 -11.92 -1.81
N LEU A 168 17.89 -11.77 -3.01
CA LEU A 168 16.67 -11.00 -3.26
C LEU A 168 15.38 -11.69 -2.77
N ASP A 169 15.47 -12.96 -2.38
CA ASP A 169 14.33 -13.70 -1.81
C ASP A 169 14.09 -13.35 -0.32
N GLU A 170 15.10 -12.79 0.35
CA GLU A 170 14.98 -12.29 1.71
C GLU A 170 14.65 -10.78 1.73
N PRO A 171 13.97 -10.28 2.77
CA PRO A 171 13.74 -8.85 2.92
C PRO A 171 15.04 -8.06 3.09
N VAL A 172 15.11 -6.93 2.39
CA VAL A 172 16.26 -6.03 2.37
C VAL A 172 15.86 -4.69 3.00
N ALA A 173 16.79 -4.11 3.76
CA ALA A 173 16.59 -2.84 4.41
C ALA A 173 17.40 -1.73 3.72
N PHE A 174 16.75 -0.59 3.51
CA PHE A 174 17.31 0.57 2.85
C PHE A 174 17.28 1.76 3.80
N LYS A 175 18.46 2.30 4.12
CA LYS A 175 18.56 3.59 4.79
C LYS A 175 18.53 4.69 3.75
N VAL A 176 17.50 5.52 3.81
CA VAL A 176 17.20 6.54 2.82
C VAL A 176 17.22 7.91 3.49
N LYS A 177 17.80 8.89 2.80
CA LYS A 177 17.59 10.30 3.12
C LYS A 177 16.42 10.81 2.32
N ILE A 178 15.45 11.40 3.02
CA ILE A 178 14.25 11.97 2.41
C ILE A 178 14.49 13.46 2.22
N THR A 179 14.15 13.96 1.04
CA THR A 179 14.23 15.38 0.71
C THR A 179 12.92 15.79 0.05
N HIS A 180 12.16 16.65 0.72
CA HIS A 180 10.91 17.18 0.20
C HIS A 180 11.20 18.35 -0.73
N THR A 181 10.82 18.23 -2.00
CA THR A 181 10.83 19.33 -2.97
C THR A 181 9.39 19.80 -3.18
N GLU A 182 9.16 21.03 -3.61
CA GLU A 182 7.82 21.64 -3.79
C GLU A 182 6.79 20.78 -4.57
N MET A 183 7.26 19.86 -5.43
CA MET A 183 6.39 18.98 -6.24
C MET A 183 6.54 17.49 -5.96
N PHE A 184 7.61 17.03 -5.29
CA PHE A 184 7.84 15.60 -5.06
C PHE A 184 8.80 15.33 -3.89
N THR A 185 8.59 14.19 -3.24
CA THR A 185 9.52 13.65 -2.24
C THR A 185 10.62 12.86 -2.95
N ARG A 186 11.87 13.31 -2.80
CA ARG A 186 13.04 12.63 -3.35
C ARG A 186 13.65 11.71 -2.30
N MET A 187 13.84 10.45 -2.68
CA MET A 187 14.51 9.44 -1.86
C MET A 187 15.92 9.19 -2.37
N SER A 188 16.92 9.38 -1.50
CA SER A 188 18.32 9.05 -1.81
C SER A 188 18.79 7.93 -0.90
N VAL A 189 19.10 6.77 -1.48
CA VAL A 189 19.58 5.60 -0.74
C VAL A 189 21.01 5.83 -0.27
N LEU A 190 21.22 5.81 1.04
CA LEU A 190 22.54 5.95 1.67
C LEU A 190 23.22 4.59 1.84
N LYS A 191 22.50 3.60 2.35
CA LYS A 191 23.02 2.26 2.65
C LYS A 191 21.95 1.18 2.47
N ILE A 192 22.41 -0.02 2.16
CA ILE A 192 21.61 -1.23 2.01
C ILE A 192 22.11 -2.24 3.04
N PHE A 193 21.21 -2.90 3.73
CA PHE A 193 21.48 -3.86 4.79
C PHE A 193 20.62 -5.11 4.63
N THR A 194 21.13 -6.23 5.12
CA THR A 194 20.31 -7.43 5.39
C THR A 194 19.57 -7.28 6.71
N LEU A 195 18.44 -7.98 6.90
CA LEU A 195 17.68 -8.00 8.17
C LEU A 195 18.56 -8.23 9.41
N LYS A 196 19.59 -9.08 9.31
CA LYS A 196 20.52 -9.39 10.40
C LYS A 196 21.36 -8.18 10.83
N GLU A 197 21.71 -7.32 9.88
CA GLU A 197 22.56 -6.15 10.11
C GLU A 197 21.76 -4.95 10.66
N VAL A 198 20.46 -4.88 10.36
CA VAL A 198 19.58 -3.77 10.78
C VAL A 198 19.46 -3.64 12.30
N LYS A 199 19.54 -4.75 13.06
CA LYS A 199 19.44 -4.71 14.54
C LYS A 199 20.41 -3.75 15.21
N LYS A 200 21.58 -3.49 14.60
CA LYS A 200 22.61 -2.58 15.14
C LYS A 200 22.45 -1.13 14.66
N GLU A 201 21.82 -0.93 13.50
CA GLU A 201 21.74 0.38 12.84
C GLU A 201 20.38 1.08 13.05
N SER A 202 19.28 0.31 13.20
CA SER A 202 17.94 0.82 13.57
C SER A 202 17.96 1.65 14.84
N LYS A 203 18.56 1.14 15.92
CA LYS A 203 18.73 1.87 17.20
C LYS A 203 19.51 3.18 17.10
N LYS A 204 20.23 3.43 16.01
CA LYS A 204 21.02 4.65 15.77
C LYS A 204 20.30 5.66 14.88
N VAL A 205 19.24 5.24 14.19
CA VAL A 205 18.48 6.10 13.28
C VAL A 205 17.19 6.51 13.98
N LYS A 206 17.18 7.73 14.53
CA LYS A 206 15.93 8.37 14.95
C LYS A 206 15.26 8.96 13.72
N THR A 207 14.22 8.33 13.22
CA THR A 207 13.37 8.92 12.19
C THR A 207 12.59 10.07 12.84
N THR A 208 12.92 11.31 12.48
CA THR A 208 12.15 12.48 12.90
C THR A 208 10.91 12.57 12.03
N ILE A 209 9.75 12.27 12.61
CA ILE A 209 8.46 12.50 11.99
C ILE A 209 8.22 14.01 11.98
N ALA A 210 7.92 14.58 10.81
CA ALA A 210 7.37 15.93 10.72
C ALA A 210 6.00 15.91 11.39
N GLU A 211 5.84 16.66 12.48
CA GLU A 211 4.51 17.02 12.97
C GLU A 211 3.78 17.69 11.79
N LYS A 212 2.76 17.02 11.23
CA LYS A 212 1.87 17.59 10.22
C LYS A 212 1.41 18.96 10.76
N PRO A 213 1.63 20.08 10.04
CA PRO A 213 1.17 21.37 10.53
C PRO A 213 -0.34 21.27 10.74
N LEU A 214 -0.78 21.49 11.98
CA LEU A 214 -2.19 21.41 12.35
C LEU A 214 -2.97 22.31 11.40
N GLU A 215 -4.02 21.77 10.77
CA GLU A 215 -4.86 22.54 9.84
C GLU A 215 -5.37 23.79 10.54
N PRO A 216 -5.34 24.98 9.91
CA PRO A 216 -5.75 26.20 10.57
C PRO A 216 -7.21 26.11 11.03
N LEU A 217 -7.49 26.61 12.23
CA LEU A 217 -8.87 26.82 12.65
C LEU A 217 -9.39 28.05 11.89
N VAL A 218 -10.45 27.88 11.10
CA VAL A 218 -11.06 28.97 10.33
C VAL A 218 -12.32 29.44 11.05
N LEU A 219 -12.35 30.70 11.46
CA LEU A 219 -13.51 31.32 12.09
C LEU A 219 -14.11 32.36 11.16
N SER A 220 -15.39 32.20 10.84
CA SER A 220 -16.16 33.16 10.06
C SER A 220 -17.00 34.04 10.98
N ILE A 221 -16.87 35.35 10.84
CA ILE A 221 -17.55 36.34 11.68
C ILE A 221 -18.30 37.30 10.76
N ARG A 222 -19.57 37.58 11.06
CA ARG A 222 -20.33 38.59 10.32
C ARG A 222 -19.85 39.99 10.68
N LEU A 223 -19.62 40.83 9.66
CA LEU A 223 -19.25 42.22 9.86
C LEU A 223 -20.37 42.95 10.61
N SER A 224 -20.04 43.43 11.82
CA SER A 224 -20.94 44.23 12.65
C SER A 224 -20.22 45.49 13.14
N HIS A 225 -21.00 46.52 13.50
CA HIS A 225 -20.48 47.77 14.07
C HIS A 225 -20.16 47.66 15.57
N ASP A 226 -20.43 46.49 16.17
CA ASP A 226 -20.21 46.25 17.59
C ASP A 226 -18.79 45.74 17.85
N THR A 227 -17.93 46.65 18.32
CA THR A 227 -16.53 46.33 18.61
C THR A 227 -16.36 45.46 19.86
N GLN A 228 -17.37 45.38 20.75
CA GLN A 228 -17.27 44.61 21.99
C GLN A 228 -17.19 43.10 21.73
N LYS A 229 -17.88 42.62 20.69
CA LYS A 229 -17.87 41.20 20.31
C LYS A 229 -16.50 40.74 19.82
N LEU A 230 -15.85 41.57 19.00
CA LEU A 230 -14.50 41.29 18.51
C LEU A 230 -13.48 41.28 19.65
N GLU A 231 -13.64 42.19 20.62
CA GLU A 231 -12.77 42.26 21.80
C GLU A 231 -12.97 41.04 22.72
N GLN A 232 -14.21 40.59 22.94
CA GLN A 232 -14.50 39.36 23.69
C GLN A 232 -13.91 38.12 23.01
N LEU A 233 -14.07 38.00 21.69
CA LEU A 233 -13.49 36.91 20.91
C LEU A 233 -11.96 36.93 21.00
N TYR A 234 -11.35 38.11 20.87
CA TYR A 234 -9.90 38.26 21.03
C TYR A 234 -9.42 37.85 22.42
N GLN A 235 -10.14 38.23 23.48
CA GLN A 235 -9.82 37.82 24.85
C GLN A 235 -9.95 36.30 25.04
N LEU A 236 -10.96 35.66 24.44
CA LEU A 236 -11.15 34.22 24.50
C LEU A 236 -10.01 33.47 23.80
N ILE A 237 -9.66 33.89 22.58
CA ILE A 237 -8.54 33.35 21.81
C ILE A 237 -7.23 33.45 22.61
N ARG A 238 -7.00 34.58 23.30
CA ARG A 238 -5.80 34.79 24.10
C ARG A 238 -5.73 33.91 25.36
N ARG A 239 -6.87 33.45 25.88
CA ARG A 239 -6.93 32.54 27.04
C ARG A 239 -6.62 31.08 26.67
N HIS A 240 -6.68 30.75 25.38
CA HIS A 240 -6.42 29.40 24.85
C HIS A 240 -5.29 29.40 23.80
N PRO A 241 -4.04 29.73 24.18
CA PRO A 241 -2.91 29.73 23.27
C PRO A 241 -2.54 28.30 22.87
N GLY A 242 -2.38 28.04 21.57
CA GLY A 242 -2.01 26.70 21.09
C GLY A 242 -1.19 26.71 19.82
N ARG A 243 -0.94 25.51 19.28
CA ARG A 243 -0.11 25.29 18.09
C ARG A 243 -0.88 25.34 16.77
N ARG A 244 -2.22 25.39 16.80
CA ARG A 244 -3.06 25.39 15.59
C ARG A 244 -3.24 26.83 15.08
N PRO A 245 -2.78 27.18 13.86
CA PRO A 245 -2.89 28.54 13.34
C PRO A 245 -4.36 28.97 13.21
N LEU A 246 -4.66 30.25 13.49
CA LEU A 246 -6.02 30.80 13.40
C LEU A 246 -6.19 31.66 12.15
N LYS A 247 -7.22 31.38 11.34
CA LYS A 247 -7.65 32.21 10.22
C LYS A 247 -9.02 32.81 10.52
N LEU A 248 -9.16 34.12 10.31
CA LEU A 248 -10.41 34.84 10.54
C LEU A 248 -10.98 35.30 9.20
N ILE A 249 -12.24 34.99 8.93
CA ILE A 249 -12.97 35.43 7.74
C ILE A 249 -14.05 36.39 8.19
N ILE A 250 -13.94 37.66 7.83
CA ILE A 250 -14.99 38.66 8.07
C ILE A 250 -15.93 38.66 6.86
N ILE A 251 -17.16 38.21 7.08
CA ILE A 251 -18.22 38.14 6.06
C ILE A 251 -18.91 39.49 5.98
N SER A 252 -18.89 40.13 4.81
CA SER A 252 -19.61 41.38 4.53
C SER A 252 -20.51 41.21 3.30
N LYS A 253 -21.48 42.12 3.12
CA LYS A 253 -22.41 42.08 1.98
C LYS A 253 -21.74 42.31 0.62
N LEU A 254 -20.56 42.95 0.61
CA LEU A 254 -19.85 43.33 -0.61
C LEU A 254 -18.70 42.36 -0.94
N GLN A 255 -17.87 42.04 0.06
CA GLN A 255 -16.73 41.14 -0.10
C GLN A 255 -16.32 40.55 1.26
N ASN A 256 -15.84 39.31 1.26
CA ASN A 256 -15.28 38.71 2.46
C ASN A 256 -13.81 39.11 2.61
N VAL A 257 -13.38 39.38 3.84
CA VAL A 257 -11.99 39.72 4.15
C VAL A 257 -11.38 38.56 4.93
N VAL A 258 -10.29 37.98 4.41
CA VAL A 258 -9.53 36.94 5.09
C VAL A 258 -8.37 37.59 5.83
N LEU A 259 -8.30 37.37 7.14
CA LEU A 259 -7.22 37.80 8.02
C LEU A 259 -6.42 36.57 8.45
N GLU A 260 -5.18 36.49 7.99
CA GLU A 260 -4.22 35.51 8.48
C GLU A 260 -3.62 36.04 9.79
N SER A 261 -3.96 35.39 10.90
CA SER A 261 -3.45 35.77 12.21
C SER A 261 -2.17 35.01 12.52
N ALA A 262 -1.20 35.67 13.17
CA ALA A 262 -0.04 35.01 13.75
C ALA A 262 -0.36 34.25 15.06
N ILE A 263 -1.63 34.24 15.47
CA ILE A 263 -2.08 33.63 16.72
C ILE A 263 -2.41 32.15 16.48
N GLY A 264 -1.89 31.28 17.35
CA GLY A 264 -2.26 29.88 17.41
C GLY A 264 -3.20 29.59 18.59
N VAL A 265 -4.13 28.66 18.39
CA VAL A 265 -5.17 28.28 19.36
C VAL A 265 -5.13 26.79 19.69
N GLU A 266 -5.69 26.42 20.84
CA GLU A 266 -5.89 25.01 21.22
C GLU A 266 -7.11 24.40 20.54
N GLY A 267 -7.11 23.09 20.32
CA GLY A 267 -8.24 22.38 19.66
C GLY A 267 -9.56 22.47 20.44
N ASN A 268 -9.51 22.61 21.77
CA ASN A 268 -10.68 22.66 22.64
C ASN A 268 -11.41 24.02 22.64
N ILE A 269 -10.88 25.03 21.94
CA ILE A 269 -11.52 26.35 21.84
C ILE A 269 -12.88 26.29 21.11
N VAL A 270 -13.13 25.23 20.33
CA VAL A 270 -14.38 25.00 19.58
C VAL A 270 -15.62 25.04 20.48
N GLU A 271 -15.54 24.43 21.67
CA GLU A 271 -16.68 24.41 22.63
C GLU A 271 -16.96 25.79 23.22
N ALA A 272 -15.92 26.59 23.45
CA ALA A 272 -16.06 27.96 23.96
C ALA A 272 -16.54 28.93 22.86
N LEU A 273 -16.20 28.67 21.59
CA LEU A 273 -16.65 29.45 20.45
C LEU A 273 -18.11 29.19 20.09
N ALA A 274 -18.64 27.99 20.40
CA ALA A 274 -20.06 27.66 20.20
C ALA A 274 -21.03 28.53 21.02
N GLN A 275 -20.53 29.32 21.98
CA GLN A 275 -21.32 30.27 22.76
C GLN A 275 -21.57 31.60 22.02
N PHE A 276 -20.94 31.81 20.86
CA PHE A 276 -21.10 33.01 20.06
C PHE A 276 -21.99 32.71 18.83
N ASP A 277 -23.22 33.22 18.83
CA ASP A 277 -24.18 33.04 17.72
C ASP A 277 -23.72 33.66 16.37
N ASP A 278 -22.72 34.55 16.41
CA ASP A 278 -22.21 35.28 15.24
C ASP A 278 -20.88 34.71 14.69
N VAL A 279 -20.40 33.59 15.24
CA VAL A 279 -19.13 32.96 14.86
C VAL A 279 -19.39 31.54 14.35
N ASP A 280 -19.16 31.35 13.05
CA ASP A 280 -19.24 30.04 12.40
C ASP A 280 -17.84 29.43 12.27
N ILE A 281 -17.66 28.18 12.70
CA ILE A 281 -16.42 27.42 12.50
C ILE A 281 -16.51 26.72 11.14
N VAL A 282 -15.52 26.96 10.28
CA VAL A 282 -15.45 26.42 8.91
C VAL A 282 -14.42 25.31 8.83
#